data_AF-A0A432ERL3-F1
#
_entry.id   AF-A0A432ERL3-F1
#
_cell.length_a   1.000
_cell.length_b   1.000
_cell.length_c   1.000
_cell.angle_alpha   90.00
_cell.angle_beta   90.00
_cell.angle_gamma   90.00
#
_symmetry.space_group_name_H-M   'P 1'
#
loop_
_entity.id
_entity.type
_entity.pdbx_description
1 polymer ?
#
loop_
_entity_poly.entity_id
_entity_poly.type
_entity_poly.pdbx_seq_one_letter_code
_entity_poly.pdbx_strand_id
1 'polypeptide(L)' 'MHAAQLLSSVLMSGYFIYGSRLEEAKLLTYHGDVYARYRKKVAGIFPVPGKILSKREADELVG' A
#
# COMPACT_ATOMS: atom_id res chain seq x y z
N MET A 1 23.13 14.87 9.97
CA MET A 1 22.88 13.99 8.81
C MET A 1 24.09 14.07 7.89
N HIS A 2 24.68 12.93 7.51
CA HIS A 2 25.82 12.88 6.59
C HIS A 2 25.35 12.57 5.17
N ALA A 3 26.13 12.96 4.15
CA ALA A 3 25.76 12.78 2.74
C ALA A 3 25.40 11.33 2.38
N ALA A 4 26.16 10.36 2.90
CA ALA A 4 25.87 8.93 2.73
C ALA A 4 24.51 8.52 3.33
N GLN A 5 24.15 9.07 4.50
CA GLN A 5 22.86 8.79 5.15
C GLN A 5 21.70 9.34 4.30
N LEU A 6 21.81 10.57 3.80
CA LEU A 6 20.79 11.16 2.95
C LEU A 6 20.61 10.36 1.65
N LEU A 7 21.71 10.00 0.99
CA LEU A 7 21.69 9.19 -0.22
C LEU A 7 21.01 7.83 0.02
N SER A 8 21.41 7.13 1.09
CA SER A 8 20.80 5.85 1.45
C SER A 8 19.31 6.01 1.75
N SER A 9 18.90 7.03 2.50
CA SER A 9 17.48 7.28 2.79
C SER A 9 16.67 7.54 1.52
N VAL A 10 17.20 8.29 0.55
CA VAL A 10 16.53 8.53 -0.74
C VAL A 10 16.41 7.24 -1.54
N LEU A 11 17.48 6.47 -1.67
CA LEU A 11 17.48 5.21 -2.41
C LEU A 11 16.52 4.18 -1.78
N MET A 12 16.54 4.03 -0.46
CA MET A 12 15.62 3.13 0.25
C MET A 12 14.17 3.60 0.09
N SER A 13 13.90 4.90 0.20
CA SER A 13 12.55 5.44 -0.01
C SER A 13 12.05 5.14 -1.42
N GLY A 14 12.90 5.35 -2.44
CA GLY A 14 12.58 5.03 -3.82
C GLY A 14 12.31 3.53 -4.03
N TYR A 15 13.13 2.68 -3.43
CA TYR A 15 12.94 1.22 -3.46
C TYR A 15 11.58 0.81 -2.87
N PHE A 16 11.21 1.33 -1.71
CA PHE A 16 9.92 1.01 -1.09
C PHE A 16 8.73 1.54 -1.89
N ILE A 17 8.80 2.78 -2.39
CA ILE A 17 7.72 3.36 -3.21
C ILE A 17 7.52 2.53 -4.48
N TYR A 18 8.60 2.18 -5.17
CA TYR A 18 8.51 1.42 -6.41
C TYR A 18 8.06 -0.04 -6.16
N GLY A 19 8.65 -0.70 -5.16
CA GLY A 19 8.26 -2.06 -4.76
C GLY A 19 6.78 -2.16 -4.38
N SER A 20 6.30 -1.21 -3.57
CA SER A 20 4.88 -1.15 -3.17
C SER A 20 3.94 -0.99 -4.36
N ARG A 21 4.29 -0.17 -5.35
CA ARG A 21 3.47 -0.01 -6.58
C ARG A 21 3.43 -1.28 -7.43
N LEU A 22 4.56 -1.98 -7.56
CA LEU A 22 4.60 -3.26 -8.29
C LEU A 22 3.80 -4.34 -7.57
N GLU A 23 3.81 -4.34 -6.24
CA GLU A 23 3.03 -5.26 -5.42
C GLU A 23 1.52 -4.99 -5.51
N GLU A 24 1.09 -3.72 -5.45
CA GLU A 24 -0.32 -3.37 -5.67
C GLU A 24 -0.81 -3.80 -7.06
N ALA A 25 0.02 -3.65 -8.10
CA ALA A 25 -0.33 -4.09 -9.45
C ALA A 25 -0.53 -5.61 -9.52
N LYS A 26 0.36 -6.38 -8.89
CA LYS A 26 0.21 -7.84 -8.78
C LYS A 26 -1.07 -8.22 -8.02
N LEU A 27 -1.35 -7.56 -6.89
CA LEU A 27 -2.54 -7.84 -6.09
C LEU A 27 -3.84 -7.51 -6.86
N LEU A 28 -3.85 -6.44 -7.67
CA LEU A 28 -4.96 -6.17 -8.58
C LEU A 28 -5.13 -7.29 -9.63
N THR A 29 -4.04 -7.83 -10.17
CA THR A 29 -4.12 -8.96 -11.11
C THR A 29 -4.66 -10.23 -10.45
N TYR A 30 -4.24 -10.55 -9.22
CA TYR A 30 -4.65 -11.78 -8.53
C TYR A 30 -6.06 -11.72 -7.92
N HIS A 31 -6.49 -10.55 -7.43
CA HIS A 31 -7.71 -10.40 -6.66
C HIS A 31 -8.76 -9.50 -7.31
N GLY A 32 -8.43 -8.86 -8.43
CA GLY A 32 -9.35 -8.07 -9.25
C GLY A 32 -10.12 -7.00 -8.48
N ASP A 33 -11.43 -6.97 -8.69
CA ASP A 33 -12.33 -5.95 -8.14
C ASP A 33 -12.41 -5.98 -6.61
N VAL A 34 -12.26 -7.15 -5.97
CA VAL A 34 -12.27 -7.25 -4.51
C VAL A 34 -11.13 -6.41 -3.92
N TYR A 35 -9.92 -6.57 -4.49
CA TYR A 35 -8.77 -5.77 -4.05
C TYR A 35 -8.88 -4.31 -4.48
N ALA A 36 -9.47 -4.02 -5.64
CA ALA A 36 -9.74 -2.64 -6.07
C ALA A 36 -10.69 -1.90 -5.11
N ARG A 37 -11.67 -2.59 -4.51
CA ARG A 37 -12.54 -2.03 -3.46
C ARG A 37 -11.81 -1.92 -2.12
N TYR A 38 -11.03 -2.93 -1.75
CA TYR A 38 -10.19 -2.93 -0.54
C TYR A 38 -9.24 -1.73 -0.50
N ARG A 39 -8.46 -1.48 -1.57
CA ARG A 39 -7.44 -0.41 -1.62
C ARG A 39 -8.03 1.01 -1.51
N LYS A 40 -9.34 1.17 -1.74
CA LYS A 40 -10.02 2.47 -1.51
C LYS A 40 -10.16 2.77 -0.02
N LYS A 41 -10.38 1.73 0.79
CA LYS A 41 -10.65 1.82 2.23
C LYS A 41 -9.40 1.80 3.11
N VAL A 42 -8.32 1.16 2.66
CA VAL A 42 -7.07 1.03 3.42
C VAL A 42 -5.97 1.95 2.88
N ALA A 43 -5.12 2.47 3.76
CA ALA A 43 -3.94 3.24 3.39
C ALA A 43 -2.88 2.34 2.75
N GLY A 44 -2.17 2.86 1.74
CA GLY A 44 -1.00 2.18 1.17
C GLY A 44 0.25 2.42 2.01
N ILE A 45 1.40 2.58 1.34
CA ILE A 45 2.70 2.82 2.00
C ILE A 45 2.72 4.03 2.96
N PHE A 46 1.90 5.06 2.67
CA PHE A 46 1.75 6.22 3.53
C PHE A 46 0.49 6.09 4.37
N PRO A 47 0.58 6.16 5.71
CA PRO A 47 -0.59 6.11 6.57
C PRO A 47 -1.44 7.35 6.34
N VAL A 48 -2.73 7.14 6.06
CA VAL A 48 -3.73 8.21 5.94
C VAL A 48 -4.69 8.07 7.12
N PRO A 49 -4.79 9.07 8.01
CA PRO A 49 -5.76 9.05 9.10
C PRO A 49 -7.17 8.76 8.58
N GLY A 50 -7.89 7.83 9.23
CA GLY A 50 -9.25 7.44 8.84
C GLY A 50 -9.36 6.37 7.75
N LYS A 51 -8.25 5.94 7.12
CA LYS A 51 -8.25 4.78 6.20
C LYS A 51 -8.01 3.47 6.94
N ILE A 52 -8.98 3.08 7.74
CA ILE A 52 -8.95 1.84 8.54
C ILE A 52 -10.17 1.01 8.14
N LEU A 53 -9.92 -0.24 7.72
CA LEU A 53 -10.98 -1.18 7.37
C LEU A 53 -11.44 -1.93 8.63
N SER A 54 -12.74 -1.83 8.96
CA SER A 54 -13.32 -2.62 10.05
C SER A 54 -13.54 -4.08 9.64
N LYS A 55 -13.65 -4.98 10.63
CA LYS A 55 -13.93 -6.41 10.37
C LYS A 55 -15.19 -6.61 9.53
N ARG A 56 -16.28 -5.91 9.88
CA ARG A 56 -17.55 -5.97 9.13
C ARG A 56 -17.36 -5.59 7.65
N GLU A 57 -16.61 -4.52 7.39
CA GLU A 57 -16.34 -4.10 6.01
C GLU A 57 -15.41 -5.03 5.25
N ALA A 58 -14.52 -5.75 5.95
CA ALA A 58 -13.70 -6.79 5.35
C ALA A 58 -14.56 -7.98 4.95
N ASP A 59 -15.47 -8.41 5.83
CA ASP A 59 -16.42 -9.50 5.56
C ASP A 59 -17.31 -9.15 4.35
N GLU A 60 -17.78 -7.90 4.23
CA GLU A 60 -18.54 -7.41 3.06
C GLU A 60 -17.74 -7.40 1.74
N LEU A 61 -16.41 -7.40 1.79
CA LEU A 61 -15.58 -7.42 0.58
C LEU A 61 -15.38 -8.83 0.03
N VAL A 62 -15.47 -9.85 0.88
CA VAL A 62 -15.13 -11.25 0.57
C VAL A 62 -16.33 -12.20 0.60
N GLY A 63 -17.45 -11.80 1.19
CA GLY A 63 -18.74 -12.51 1.14
C GLY A 63 -19.49 -12.29 -0.16
#